data_AF-A0A2U9INW4-F1
#
_entry.id   AF-A0A2U9INW4-F1
#
_cell.length_a   1.000
_cell.length_b   1.000
_cell.length_c   1.000
_cell.angle_alpha   90.00
_cell.angle_beta   90.00
_cell.angle_gamma   90.00
#
_symmetry.space_group_name_H-M   'P 1'
#
loop_
_entity.id
_entity.type
_entity.pdbx_description
1 polymer ?
#
loop_
_entity_poly.entity_id
_entity_poly.type
_entity_poly.pdbx_seq_one_letter_code
_entity_poly.pdbx_strand_id
1 'polypeptide(L)'
;MVEVRNFIYPKYDENIEKELKSNGITHLFSYGPTKLNNIRVIGKGKTGIVALIDDKKVIKIRRSDSPKESLELEAKFQEKACPSSPKIYSYGRNFIIMEYIQNSRILTRNDTSYLCDLLKRAKYLEEVKIQHEEISRPWKNVIVDDKRTYIIDYDSASFKENPFNVNKILSAFGYTNLAIKYKKRSIEFEEILNLLCRNSLPL
;
A
#
# COMPACT_ATOMS: atom_id res chain seq x y z
N MET A 1 -9.75 -23.20 5.88
CA MET A 1 -8.54 -22.89 5.07
C MET A 1 -8.63 -23.65 3.75
N VAL A 2 -7.94 -23.19 2.72
CA VAL A 2 -7.92 -23.78 1.36
C VAL A 2 -6.46 -23.88 0.89
N GLU A 3 -6.11 -24.92 0.15
CA GLU A 3 -4.75 -25.10 -0.39
C GLU A 3 -4.33 -23.91 -1.27
N VAL A 4 -3.06 -23.51 -1.15
CA VAL A 4 -2.49 -22.33 -1.81
C VAL A 4 -2.63 -22.36 -3.34
N ARG A 5 -2.63 -23.53 -3.97
CA ARG A 5 -2.82 -23.66 -5.42
C ARG A 5 -4.12 -23.05 -5.94
N ASN A 6 -5.17 -23.03 -5.12
CA ASN A 6 -6.46 -22.43 -5.49
C ASN A 6 -6.41 -20.90 -5.51
N PHE A 7 -5.34 -20.29 -4.96
CA PHE A 7 -5.09 -18.85 -4.97
C PHE A 7 -4.20 -18.43 -6.15
N ILE A 8 -3.65 -19.35 -6.93
CA ILE A 8 -2.85 -19.02 -8.11
C ILE A 8 -3.79 -18.63 -9.26
N TYR A 9 -3.66 -17.39 -9.73
CA TYR A 9 -4.63 -16.72 -10.61
C TYR A 9 -3.94 -15.95 -11.75
N PRO A 10 -4.53 -15.85 -12.95
CA PRO A 10 -5.80 -16.46 -13.39
C PRO A 10 -5.67 -17.92 -13.80
N LYS A 11 -4.45 -18.37 -14.15
CA LYS A 11 -4.13 -19.75 -14.48
C LYS A 11 -3.13 -20.28 -13.48
N TYR A 12 -3.25 -21.56 -13.16
CA TYR A 12 -2.27 -22.25 -12.33
C TYR A 12 -0.86 -22.15 -12.92
N ASP A 13 0.13 -22.00 -12.06
CA ASP A 13 1.55 -21.91 -12.37
C ASP A 13 2.33 -22.71 -11.31
N GLU A 14 3.02 -23.76 -11.76
CA GLU A 14 3.73 -24.68 -10.87
C GLU A 14 4.91 -24.03 -10.15
N ASN A 15 5.58 -23.04 -10.78
CA ASN A 15 6.70 -22.36 -10.17
C ASN A 15 6.24 -21.47 -9.01
N ILE A 16 5.09 -20.82 -9.17
CA ILE A 16 4.46 -20.05 -8.09
C ILE A 16 4.09 -20.99 -6.93
N GLU A 17 3.46 -22.14 -7.20
CA GLU A 17 3.11 -23.10 -6.12
C GLU A 17 4.35 -23.62 -5.40
N LYS A 18 5.40 -24.02 -6.14
CA LYS A 18 6.65 -24.54 -5.58
C LYS A 18 7.32 -23.53 -4.67
N GLU A 19 7.43 -22.26 -5.08
CA GLU A 19 8.01 -21.21 -4.25
C GLU A 19 7.19 -20.96 -2.98
N LEU A 20 5.85 -20.90 -3.09
CA LEU A 20 5.00 -20.71 -1.93
C LEU A 20 5.17 -21.86 -0.93
N LYS A 21 5.16 -23.11 -1.40
CA LYS A 21 5.33 -24.29 -0.54
C LYS A 21 6.72 -24.39 0.08
N SER A 22 7.79 -24.07 -0.65
CA SER A 22 9.15 -24.07 -0.10
C SER A 22 9.35 -23.02 1.00
N ASN A 23 8.54 -21.96 0.98
CA ASN A 23 8.47 -20.94 2.03
C ASN A 23 7.40 -21.25 3.11
N GLY A 24 6.89 -22.48 3.17
CA GLY A 24 5.91 -22.93 4.18
C GLY A 24 4.48 -22.46 3.95
N ILE A 25 4.18 -21.78 2.84
CA ILE A 25 2.86 -21.25 2.51
C ILE A 25 2.07 -22.34 1.78
N THR A 26 1.40 -23.20 2.52
CA THR A 26 0.64 -24.34 1.97
C THR A 26 -0.87 -24.10 1.89
N HIS A 27 -1.39 -23.26 2.78
CA HIS A 27 -2.83 -22.99 2.91
C HIS A 27 -3.07 -21.53 3.28
N LEU A 28 -4.21 -21.01 2.83
CA LEU A 28 -4.67 -19.64 3.11
C LEU A 28 -6.16 -19.64 3.48
N PHE A 29 -6.64 -18.55 4.06
CA PHE A 29 -8.07 -18.37 4.32
C PHE A 29 -8.77 -17.82 3.08
N SER A 30 -9.83 -18.52 2.66
CA SER A 30 -10.77 -18.02 1.66
C SER A 30 -11.66 -16.98 2.33
N TYR A 31 -11.24 -15.72 2.26
CA TYR A 31 -11.83 -14.60 2.98
C TYR A 31 -11.67 -13.30 2.22
N GLY A 32 -12.66 -12.41 2.33
CA GLY A 32 -12.65 -11.08 1.75
C GLY A 32 -13.78 -10.83 0.75
N PRO A 33 -13.90 -9.58 0.27
CA PRO A 33 -15.03 -9.15 -0.55
C PRO A 33 -14.97 -9.70 -1.99
N THR A 34 -13.78 -10.03 -2.49
CA THR A 34 -13.59 -10.39 -3.91
C THR A 34 -13.69 -11.89 -4.10
N LYS A 35 -14.65 -12.36 -4.90
CA LYS A 35 -14.75 -13.79 -5.29
C LYS A 35 -13.89 -14.06 -6.53
N LEU A 36 -12.99 -15.02 -6.45
CA LEU A 36 -12.20 -15.53 -7.57
C LEU A 36 -12.44 -17.03 -7.69
N ASN A 37 -13.06 -17.48 -8.78
CA ASN A 37 -13.48 -18.87 -8.94
C ASN A 37 -14.28 -19.35 -7.70
N ASN A 38 -13.74 -20.33 -6.96
CA ASN A 38 -14.35 -20.92 -5.76
C ASN A 38 -13.79 -20.37 -4.44
N ILE A 39 -12.88 -19.39 -4.46
CA ILE A 39 -12.31 -18.76 -3.27
C ILE A 39 -12.73 -17.30 -3.14
N ARG A 40 -12.53 -16.75 -1.94
CA ARG A 40 -12.61 -15.32 -1.65
C ARG A 40 -11.24 -14.79 -1.25
N VAL A 41 -10.95 -13.58 -1.69
CA VAL A 41 -9.70 -12.87 -1.43
C VAL A 41 -10.00 -11.43 -0.98
N ILE A 42 -9.04 -10.82 -0.28
CA ILE A 42 -9.13 -9.45 0.23
C ILE A 42 -9.11 -8.46 -0.93
N GLY A 43 -8.21 -8.68 -1.90
CA GLY A 43 -8.08 -7.79 -3.05
C GLY A 43 -7.51 -8.48 -4.28
N LYS A 44 -7.73 -7.86 -5.44
CA LYS A 44 -7.14 -8.26 -6.71
C LYS A 44 -6.67 -7.01 -7.44
N GLY A 45 -5.38 -6.97 -7.76
CA GLY A 45 -4.76 -5.93 -8.56
C GLY A 45 -4.31 -6.43 -9.93
N LYS A 46 -3.53 -5.59 -10.61
CA LYS A 46 -2.90 -5.91 -11.90
C LYS A 46 -1.79 -6.95 -11.75
N THR A 47 -0.98 -6.85 -10.69
CA THR A 47 0.22 -7.68 -10.50
C THR A 47 0.03 -8.84 -9.54
N GLY A 48 -1.00 -8.80 -8.70
CA GLY A 48 -1.20 -9.81 -7.66
C GLY A 48 -2.63 -9.90 -7.15
N ILE A 49 -2.90 -10.95 -6.38
CA ILE A 49 -4.06 -11.07 -5.50
C ILE A 49 -3.60 -10.97 -4.05
N VAL A 50 -4.47 -10.50 -3.15
CA VAL A 50 -4.18 -10.39 -1.71
C VAL A 50 -5.11 -11.32 -0.94
N ALA A 51 -4.54 -12.28 -0.21
CA ALA A 51 -5.26 -13.29 0.55
C ALA A 51 -4.85 -13.27 2.03
N LEU A 52 -5.72 -13.78 2.91
CA LEU A 52 -5.48 -13.80 4.35
C LEU A 52 -4.66 -15.05 4.74
N ILE A 53 -3.58 -14.88 5.50
CA ILE A 53 -2.80 -15.98 6.09
C ILE A 53 -3.33 -16.30 7.48
N ASP A 54 -3.43 -15.28 8.33
CA ASP A 54 -3.86 -15.36 9.72
C ASP A 54 -4.47 -14.00 10.12
N ASP A 55 -4.82 -13.82 11.40
CA ASP A 55 -5.40 -12.57 11.91
C ASP A 55 -4.45 -11.36 11.80
N LYS A 56 -3.15 -11.57 11.59
CA LYS A 56 -2.12 -10.50 11.58
C LYS A 56 -1.44 -10.33 10.22
N LYS A 57 -1.61 -11.26 9.29
CA LYS A 57 -0.85 -11.31 8.03
C LYS A 57 -1.74 -11.57 6.83
N VAL A 58 -1.43 -10.83 5.76
CA VAL A 58 -1.89 -11.11 4.41
C VAL A 58 -0.70 -11.48 3.52
N ILE A 59 -1.01 -12.20 2.45
CA ILE A 59 -0.07 -12.47 1.37
C ILE A 59 -0.56 -11.81 0.10
N LYS A 60 0.31 -11.05 -0.57
CA LYS A 60 0.16 -10.75 -2.00
C LYS A 60 0.82 -11.86 -2.79
N ILE A 61 0.07 -12.55 -3.64
CA ILE A 61 0.60 -13.56 -4.57
C ILE A 61 0.62 -12.94 -5.96
N ARG A 62 1.75 -13.04 -6.66
CA ARG A 62 1.91 -12.57 -8.03
C ARG A 62 0.93 -13.32 -8.93
N ARG A 63 0.23 -12.59 -9.79
CA ARG A 63 -0.60 -13.22 -10.81
C ARG A 63 0.27 -13.89 -11.86
N SER A 64 -0.16 -15.04 -12.38
CA SER A 64 0.56 -15.75 -13.43
C SER A 64 0.61 -14.97 -14.75
N ASP A 65 -0.37 -14.08 -14.99
CA ASP A 65 -0.41 -13.15 -16.12
C ASP A 65 0.13 -11.75 -15.79
N SER A 66 0.81 -11.58 -14.65
CA SER A 66 1.40 -10.29 -14.29
C SER A 66 2.47 -9.89 -15.30
N PRO A 67 2.50 -8.62 -15.75
CA PRO A 67 3.60 -8.11 -16.59
C PRO A 67 4.90 -7.92 -15.79
N LYS A 68 4.86 -8.06 -14.46
CA LYS A 68 6.04 -8.05 -13.60
C LYS A 68 6.54 -9.47 -13.41
N GLU A 69 7.85 -9.64 -13.55
CA GLU A 69 8.52 -10.92 -13.38
C GLU A 69 8.78 -11.30 -11.90
N SER A 70 8.83 -10.29 -11.02
CA SER A 70 9.11 -10.44 -9.58
C SER A 70 8.37 -9.36 -8.77
N LEU A 71 7.98 -9.70 -7.54
CA LEU A 71 7.42 -8.78 -6.54
C LEU A 71 8.48 -8.22 -5.58
N GLU A 72 9.74 -8.66 -5.66
CA GLU A 72 10.80 -8.26 -4.71
C GLU A 72 11.09 -6.76 -4.74
N LEU A 73 11.01 -6.12 -5.91
CA LEU A 73 11.22 -4.68 -6.02
C LEU A 73 10.10 -3.89 -5.33
N GLU A 74 8.85 -4.32 -5.51
CA GLU A 74 7.70 -3.76 -4.80
C GLU A 74 7.88 -3.93 -3.29
N ALA A 75 8.28 -5.12 -2.84
CA ALA A 75 8.52 -5.42 -1.43
C ALA A 75 9.64 -4.55 -0.83
N LYS A 76 10.74 -4.33 -1.55
CA LYS A 76 11.84 -3.44 -1.12
C LYS A 76 11.40 -1.99 -0.98
N PHE A 77 10.57 -1.49 -1.90
CA PHE A 77 9.98 -0.15 -1.76
C PHE A 77 9.05 -0.07 -0.56
N GLN A 78 8.18 -1.07 -0.39
CA GLN A 78 7.26 -1.12 0.74
C GLN A 78 8.00 -1.22 2.09
N GLU A 79 9.06 -2.01 2.18
CA GLU A 79 9.88 -2.16 3.38
C GLU A 79 10.53 -0.84 3.78
N LYS A 80 11.18 -0.14 2.84
CA LYS A 80 11.79 1.17 3.10
C LYS A 80 10.75 2.26 3.38
N ALA A 81 9.54 2.11 2.84
CA ALA A 81 8.42 3.00 3.11
C ALA A 81 7.80 2.82 4.51
N CYS A 82 8.12 1.76 5.25
CA CYS A 82 7.67 1.57 6.64
C CYS A 82 8.23 2.71 7.52
N PRO A 83 7.40 3.41 8.34
CA PRO A 83 6.08 3.02 8.81
C PRO A 83 4.90 3.55 7.99
N SER A 84 5.13 4.20 6.84
CA SER A 84 4.04 4.72 5.99
C SER A 84 3.28 3.63 5.22
N SER A 85 3.85 2.45 5.11
CA SER A 85 3.26 1.23 4.53
C SER A 85 2.92 0.20 5.61
N PRO A 86 2.14 -0.85 5.28
CA PRO A 86 2.03 -2.05 6.10
C PRO A 86 3.40 -2.75 6.23
N LYS A 87 3.72 -3.24 7.43
CA LYS A 87 5.01 -3.89 7.70
C LYS A 87 5.18 -5.16 6.86
N ILE A 88 6.37 -5.32 6.25
CA ILE A 88 6.77 -6.56 5.56
C ILE A 88 7.29 -7.58 6.57
N TYR A 89 6.91 -8.84 6.41
CA TYR A 89 7.46 -9.97 7.18
C TYR A 89 8.42 -10.84 6.37
N SER A 90 8.11 -11.07 5.10
CA SER A 90 8.92 -11.87 4.17
C SER A 90 8.42 -11.64 2.75
N TYR A 91 9.26 -11.85 1.75
CA TYR A 91 8.87 -11.79 0.36
C TYR A 91 9.79 -12.69 -0.48
N GLY A 92 9.30 -13.04 -1.67
CA GLY A 92 10.05 -13.74 -2.70
C GLY A 92 9.68 -13.20 -4.07
N ARG A 93 10.03 -13.95 -5.11
CA ARG A 93 9.73 -13.57 -6.50
C ARG A 93 8.23 -13.47 -6.73
N ASN A 94 7.46 -14.43 -6.22
CA ASN A 94 6.02 -14.50 -6.47
C ASN A 94 5.16 -14.12 -5.27
N PHE A 95 5.72 -13.65 -4.15
CA PHE A 95 4.91 -13.31 -2.99
C PHE A 95 5.46 -12.18 -2.12
N ILE A 96 4.55 -11.54 -1.37
CA ILE A 96 4.86 -10.61 -0.29
C ILE A 96 3.98 -10.96 0.90
N ILE A 97 4.54 -11.33 2.04
CA ILE A 97 3.84 -11.45 3.32
C ILE A 97 3.98 -10.13 4.07
N MET A 98 2.85 -9.53 4.41
CA MET A 98 2.79 -8.22 5.07
C MET A 98 1.71 -8.17 6.15
N GLU A 99 1.76 -7.13 6.97
CA GLU A 99 0.80 -6.81 8.01
C GLU A 99 -0.63 -6.73 7.46
N TYR A 100 -1.53 -7.46 8.11
CA TYR A 100 -2.96 -7.31 7.89
C TYR A 100 -3.48 -6.17 8.75
N ILE A 101 -3.89 -5.08 8.11
CA ILE A 101 -4.54 -3.97 8.82
C ILE A 101 -6.02 -4.36 9.02
N GLN A 102 -6.30 -5.00 10.15
CA GLN A 102 -7.65 -5.45 10.50
C GLN A 102 -8.63 -4.28 10.52
N ASN A 103 -9.87 -4.53 10.08
CA ASN A 103 -10.94 -3.54 10.02
C ASN A 103 -10.60 -2.27 9.23
N SER A 104 -9.54 -2.31 8.42
CA SER A 104 -9.21 -1.18 7.55
C SER A 104 -10.23 -1.05 6.42
N ARG A 105 -10.35 0.19 5.95
CA ARG A 105 -11.09 0.53 4.74
C ARG A 105 -10.28 1.46 3.87
N ILE A 106 -10.66 1.57 2.61
CA ILE A 106 -10.08 2.56 1.71
C ILE A 106 -10.44 3.97 2.20
N LEU A 107 -9.47 4.88 2.12
CA LEU A 107 -9.68 6.30 2.39
C LEU A 107 -10.72 6.88 1.41
N THR A 108 -11.65 7.67 1.90
CA THR A 108 -12.68 8.32 1.09
C THR A 108 -12.48 9.83 1.07
N ARG A 109 -13.09 10.51 0.10
CA ARG A 109 -12.98 11.98 -0.06
C ARG A 109 -13.43 12.77 1.17
N ASN A 110 -14.30 12.19 1.98
CA ASN A 110 -14.86 12.83 3.17
C ASN A 110 -13.97 12.67 4.41
N ASP A 111 -12.92 11.84 4.34
CA ASP A 111 -12.01 11.52 5.45
C ASP A 111 -10.93 12.58 5.65
N THR A 112 -11.36 13.82 5.82
CA THR A 112 -10.44 14.96 6.01
C THR A 112 -9.65 14.87 7.31
N SER A 113 -10.15 14.16 8.33
CA SER A 113 -9.46 13.93 9.60
C SER A 113 -8.12 13.19 9.45
N TYR A 114 -7.98 12.36 8.40
CA TYR A 114 -6.75 11.61 8.14
C TYR A 114 -5.71 12.38 7.32
N LEU A 115 -6.06 13.57 6.80
CA LEU A 115 -5.18 14.34 5.92
C LEU A 115 -3.83 14.62 6.58
N CYS A 116 -3.84 15.00 7.86
CA CYS A 116 -2.63 15.35 8.59
C CYS A 116 -1.69 14.15 8.79
N ASP A 117 -2.23 12.98 9.12
CA ASP A 117 -1.43 11.76 9.19
C ASP A 117 -0.90 11.39 7.80
N LEU A 118 -1.75 11.44 6.77
CA LEU A 118 -1.36 11.12 5.39
C LEU A 118 -0.26 12.05 4.85
N LEU A 119 -0.31 13.34 5.17
CA LEU A 119 0.76 14.29 4.81
C LEU A 119 2.08 13.91 5.47
N LYS A 120 2.06 13.49 6.75
CA LYS A 120 3.26 12.99 7.44
C LYS A 120 3.79 11.69 6.80
N ARG A 121 2.90 10.78 6.40
CA ARG A 121 3.29 9.55 5.67
C ARG A 121 3.91 9.87 4.31
N ALA A 122 3.31 10.79 3.57
CA ALA A 122 3.84 11.26 2.30
C ALA A 122 5.21 11.95 2.46
N LYS A 123 5.38 12.75 3.52
CA LYS A 123 6.64 13.40 3.85
C LYS A 123 7.73 12.38 4.19
N TYR A 124 7.41 11.36 4.99
CA TYR A 124 8.34 10.27 5.27
C TYR A 124 8.82 9.57 3.99
N LEU A 125 7.91 9.26 3.05
CA LEU A 125 8.32 8.71 1.75
C LEU A 125 9.32 9.62 1.02
N GLU A 126 9.13 10.93 1.10
CA GLU A 126 10.05 11.89 0.48
C GLU A 126 11.45 11.85 1.14
N GLU A 127 11.50 11.76 2.46
CA GLU A 127 12.74 11.66 3.24
C GLU A 127 13.53 10.39 2.91
N VAL A 128 12.84 9.25 2.73
CA VAL A 128 13.46 8.00 2.28
C VAL A 128 13.66 7.91 0.76
N LYS A 129 13.46 9.03 0.05
CA LYS A 129 13.71 9.19 -1.40
C LYS A 129 12.80 8.36 -2.30
N ILE A 130 11.60 8.03 -1.84
CA ILE A 130 10.60 7.26 -2.58
C ILE A 130 9.55 8.20 -3.17
N GLN A 131 9.27 8.07 -4.46
CA GLN A 131 8.11 8.65 -5.13
C GLN A 131 7.06 7.56 -5.34
N HIS A 132 5.89 7.72 -4.73
CA HIS A 132 4.74 6.86 -4.97
C HIS A 132 4.00 7.40 -6.19
N GLU A 133 4.11 6.72 -7.34
CA GLU A 133 3.63 7.31 -8.59
C GLU A 133 2.12 7.52 -8.64
N GLU A 134 1.37 6.65 -7.95
CA GLU A 134 -0.10 6.71 -7.96
C GLU A 134 -0.74 7.38 -6.73
N ILE A 135 0.05 8.03 -5.86
CA ILE A 135 -0.49 8.61 -4.61
C ILE A 135 -1.36 9.86 -4.85
N SER A 136 -1.35 10.40 -6.08
CA SER A 136 -2.30 11.44 -6.52
C SER A 136 -3.76 10.96 -6.53
N ARG A 137 -4.00 9.64 -6.39
CA ARG A 137 -5.32 9.02 -6.22
C ARG A 137 -5.39 8.35 -4.84
N PRO A 138 -5.35 9.11 -3.73
CA PRO A 138 -5.24 8.54 -2.39
C PRO A 138 -6.42 7.61 -2.06
N TRP A 139 -7.60 7.88 -2.62
CA TRP A 139 -8.81 7.04 -2.49
C TRP A 139 -8.74 5.67 -3.18
N LYS A 140 -7.60 5.31 -3.77
CA LYS A 140 -7.32 3.98 -4.30
C LYS A 140 -6.14 3.29 -3.61
N ASN A 141 -5.20 4.10 -3.11
CA ASN A 141 -3.88 3.66 -2.68
C ASN A 141 -3.58 3.99 -1.22
N VAL A 142 -4.60 4.38 -0.46
CA VAL A 142 -4.51 4.62 0.98
C VAL A 142 -5.63 3.84 1.67
N ILE A 143 -5.26 3.01 2.63
CA ILE A 143 -6.19 2.43 3.60
C ILE A 143 -6.03 3.13 4.94
N VAL A 144 -7.09 3.12 5.73
CA VAL A 144 -7.14 3.69 7.07
C VAL A 144 -7.70 2.67 8.03
N ASP A 145 -7.12 2.59 9.22
CA ASP A 145 -7.75 2.03 10.40
C ASP A 145 -8.23 3.17 11.32
N ASP A 146 -8.60 2.86 12.55
CA ASP A 146 -9.04 3.83 13.57
C ASP A 146 -7.93 4.79 14.02
N LYS A 147 -6.66 4.48 13.74
CA LYS A 147 -5.49 5.17 14.30
C LYS A 147 -4.78 6.02 13.26
N ARG A 148 -4.58 5.50 12.05
CA ARG A 148 -3.69 6.13 11.07
C ARG A 148 -3.95 5.69 9.63
N THR A 149 -3.21 6.31 8.72
CA THR A 149 -3.16 5.96 7.31
C THR A 149 -2.02 5.01 6.99
N TYR A 150 -2.24 4.21 5.95
CA TYR A 150 -1.27 3.31 5.34
C TYR A 150 -1.33 3.49 3.83
N ILE A 151 -0.19 3.80 3.23
CA ILE A 151 -0.02 3.89 1.78
C ILE A 151 0.27 2.47 1.26
N ILE A 152 -0.42 2.05 0.21
CA ILE A 152 -0.35 0.72 -0.38
C ILE A 152 -0.11 0.80 -1.90
N ASP A 153 0.29 -0.33 -2.49
CA ASP A 153 0.60 -0.50 -3.92
C ASP A 153 1.86 0.24 -4.40
N TYR A 154 3.02 -0.33 -4.04
CA TYR A 154 4.33 0.19 -4.40
C TYR A 154 4.85 -0.33 -5.76
N ASP A 155 4.01 -1.00 -6.57
CA ASP A 155 4.44 -1.62 -7.83
C ASP A 155 5.00 -0.62 -8.86
N SER A 156 4.54 0.62 -8.79
CA SER A 156 5.00 1.72 -9.64
C SER A 156 5.92 2.69 -8.90
N ALA A 157 6.36 2.39 -7.68
CA ALA A 157 7.22 3.28 -6.91
C ALA A 157 8.60 3.42 -7.57
N SER A 158 9.25 4.57 -7.34
CA SER A 158 10.60 4.83 -7.85
C SER A 158 11.43 5.60 -6.84
N PHE A 159 12.76 5.48 -6.94
CA PHE A 159 13.67 6.36 -6.21
C PHE A 159 13.82 7.68 -6.95
N LYS A 160 13.71 8.79 -6.21
CA LYS A 160 13.91 10.15 -6.71
C LYS A 160 14.75 10.94 -5.72
N GLU A 161 15.62 11.80 -6.23
CA GLU A 161 16.36 12.74 -5.37
C GLU A 161 15.42 13.74 -4.69
N ASN A 162 14.40 14.17 -5.44
CA ASN A 162 13.37 15.13 -5.02
C ASN A 162 11.97 14.58 -5.36
N PRO A 163 11.44 13.65 -4.55
CA PRO A 163 10.05 13.19 -4.65
C PRO A 163 9.07 14.28 -4.22
N PHE A 164 7.81 14.15 -4.65
CA PHE A 164 6.75 15.16 -4.50
C PHE A 164 5.42 14.52 -4.05
N ASN A 165 5.48 13.57 -3.12
CA ASN A 165 4.29 12.88 -2.59
C ASN A 165 3.38 13.86 -1.82
N VAL A 166 3.93 14.76 -1.02
CA VAL A 166 3.16 15.76 -0.25
C VAL A 166 2.42 16.69 -1.22
N ASN A 167 3.09 17.15 -2.27
CA ASN A 167 2.46 17.94 -3.34
C ASN A 167 1.29 17.18 -4.01
N LYS A 168 1.47 15.88 -4.31
CA LYS A 168 0.42 15.03 -4.91
C LYS A 168 -0.80 14.91 -3.98
N ILE A 169 -0.59 14.70 -2.67
CA ILE A 169 -1.67 14.64 -1.67
C ILE A 169 -2.40 15.98 -1.54
N LEU A 170 -1.68 17.09 -1.35
CA LEU A 170 -2.28 18.42 -1.24
C LEU A 170 -3.17 18.74 -2.45
N SER A 171 -2.67 18.44 -3.65
CA SER A 171 -3.44 18.62 -4.89
C SER A 171 -4.69 17.75 -4.93
N ALA A 172 -4.61 16.49 -4.49
CA ALA A 172 -5.73 15.55 -4.48
C ALA A 172 -6.87 15.99 -3.53
N PHE A 173 -6.54 16.71 -2.45
CA PHE A 173 -7.48 17.28 -1.49
C PHE A 173 -7.91 18.72 -1.82
N GLY A 174 -7.51 19.27 -2.98
CA GLY A 174 -7.92 20.60 -3.43
C GLY A 174 -7.07 21.77 -2.90
N TYR A 175 -6.00 21.50 -2.15
CA TYR A 175 -5.06 22.52 -1.65
C TYR A 175 -4.00 22.89 -2.69
N THR A 176 -4.42 23.17 -3.93
CA THR A 176 -3.54 23.40 -5.08
C THR A 176 -2.52 24.51 -4.83
N ASN A 177 -2.93 25.60 -4.18
CA ASN A 177 -2.02 26.71 -3.85
C ASN A 177 -0.90 26.29 -2.88
N LEU A 178 -1.23 25.51 -1.84
CA LEU A 178 -0.23 24.96 -0.91
C LEU A 178 0.66 23.94 -1.62
N ALA A 179 0.08 23.11 -2.49
CA ALA A 179 0.85 22.15 -3.28
C ALA A 179 1.90 22.85 -4.17
N ILE A 180 1.53 23.94 -4.84
CA ILE A 180 2.45 24.76 -5.66
C ILE A 180 3.54 25.37 -4.81
N LYS A 181 3.18 26.00 -3.67
CA LYS A 181 4.16 26.59 -2.75
C LYS A 181 5.15 25.54 -2.23
N TYR A 182 4.66 24.37 -1.81
CA TYR A 182 5.49 23.27 -1.33
C TYR A 182 6.50 22.82 -2.40
N LYS A 183 6.01 22.59 -3.62
CA LYS A 183 6.84 22.17 -4.76
C LYS A 183 7.91 23.21 -5.12
N LYS A 184 7.60 24.50 -4.98
CA LYS A 184 8.53 25.62 -5.20
C LYS A 184 9.47 25.87 -4.00
N ARG A 185 9.34 25.12 -2.90
CA ARG A 185 10.07 25.33 -1.64
C ARG A 185 9.88 26.75 -1.10
N SER A 186 8.69 27.32 -1.29
CA SER A 186 8.32 28.65 -0.80
C SER A 186 7.43 28.59 0.44
N ILE A 187 7.28 27.41 1.03
CA ILE A 187 6.60 27.14 2.29
C ILE A 187 7.20 25.85 2.86
N GLU A 188 7.46 25.84 4.16
CA GLU A 188 7.97 24.65 4.83
C GLU A 188 6.84 23.66 5.14
N PHE A 189 7.20 22.38 5.25
CA PHE A 189 6.21 21.33 5.58
C PHE A 189 5.47 21.62 6.90
N GLU A 190 6.17 22.17 7.90
CA GLU A 190 5.57 22.44 9.21
C GLU A 190 4.62 23.63 9.20
N GLU A 191 4.83 24.58 8.28
CA GLU A 191 3.87 25.65 8.07
C GLU A 191 2.59 25.11 7.43
N ILE A 192 2.69 24.15 6.50
CA ILE A 192 1.52 23.46 5.92
C ILE A 192 0.75 22.71 7.01
N LEU A 193 1.43 21.95 7.87
CA LEU A 193 0.78 21.26 8.98
C LEU A 193 0.11 22.25 9.92
N ASN A 194 0.76 23.37 10.25
CA ASN A 194 0.14 24.42 11.07
C ASN A 194 -1.14 24.99 10.43
N LEU A 195 -1.16 25.22 9.13
CA LEU A 195 -2.33 25.76 8.44
C LEU A 195 -3.49 24.75 8.37
N LEU A 196 -3.19 23.47 8.19
CA LEU A 196 -4.20 22.44 7.91
C LEU A 196 -4.61 21.61 9.14
N CYS A 197 -3.75 21.51 10.14
CA CYS A 197 -3.86 20.54 11.24
C CYS A 197 -4.01 21.18 12.63
N ARG A 198 -4.17 22.51 12.72
CA ARG A 198 -4.26 23.24 13.99
C ARG A 198 -5.48 22.93 14.85
N ASN A 199 -6.38 22.05 14.41
CA ASN A 199 -7.49 21.52 15.21
C ASN A 199 -7.41 20.00 15.46
N SER A 200 -6.22 19.39 15.31
CA SER A 200 -6.01 17.95 15.51
C SER A 200 -4.97 17.66 16.61
N LEU A 201 -5.07 18.32 17.76
CA LEU A 201 -4.42 17.87 18.99
C LEU A 201 -5.37 16.89 19.70
N PRO A 202 -4.96 15.65 19.99
CA PRO A 202 -5.72 14.81 20.91
C PRO A 202 -5.54 15.30 22.35
N LEU A 203 -6.66 15.30 23.09
CA LEU A 203 -6.70 15.07 24.53
C LEU A 203 -6.09 13.70 24.85
#